data_AF-A0A510X7X6-F1
#
_entry.id   AF-A0A510X7X6-F1
#
_cell.length_a   1.000
_cell.length_b   1.000
_cell.length_c   1.000
_cell.angle_alpha   90.00
_cell.angle_beta   90.00
_cell.angle_gamma   90.00
#
_symmetry.space_group_name_H-M   'P 1'
#
loop_
_entity.id
_entity.type
_entity.pdbx_description
1 polymer ?
#
loop_
_entity_poly.entity_id
_entity_poly.type
_entity_poly.pdbx_seq_one_letter_code
_entity_poly.pdbx_strand_id
1 'polypeptide(L)'
;MAGLDTRGLADGFAQGFGLMNQYQRGQRADARADQQMEIQQERLGMQREQFGMQQEEAQRARDMEDLQFTLGKIGQGMEVDESEIELLQRYPKYWAALDPDTDASIEQAMAVIDPNTSVDANDPESLAALNQMFGAEINRGEGGQKRVVGMVPAPDGESVMLELEVVGEDGSRYTAPMTEGRGTGEDDLVMAVPVERLVEQTQGMRMLRNVFRTPEAQQRASQVLGLLRGDSAESWDLEEHPRLGMIQVNRRTGEIKPVRPGAGSPYDRSGSSGGRPPSRIQEAEELVSRGVYDSFAEAYEAVRARAGESSQMDSRYIDFLGDELDRVNGQLDSHQLTEEQREQLQAQRDQLQAELDAASRQAFNRPSQDPEPGPQGQGGLEPGHVEDGYEYLGGDPGDPSNWRQR
;
A
#
# COMPACT_ATOMS: atom_id res chain seq x y z
N MET A 1 -17.48 -97.68 24.09
CA MET A 1 -16.80 -96.65 24.88
C MET A 1 -15.63 -96.12 24.06
N ALA A 2 -15.81 -94.95 23.46
CA ALA A 2 -14.74 -94.22 22.77
C ALA A 2 -14.75 -92.81 23.39
N GLY A 3 -13.65 -92.44 24.04
CA GLY A 3 -13.51 -91.20 24.78
C GLY A 3 -13.35 -90.01 23.86
N LEU A 4 -14.10 -88.95 24.14
CA LEU A 4 -13.91 -87.61 23.60
C LEU A 4 -12.59 -87.04 24.11
N ASP A 5 -11.68 -86.74 23.18
CA ASP A 5 -10.37 -86.16 23.46
C ASP A 5 -10.49 -84.64 23.65
N THR A 6 -10.60 -84.20 24.91
CA THR A 6 -10.73 -82.78 25.28
C THR A 6 -9.38 -82.04 25.32
N ARG A 7 -8.28 -82.66 24.84
CA ARG A 7 -6.95 -82.05 24.86
C ARG A 7 -6.67 -81.08 23.71
N GLY A 8 -7.49 -81.05 22.66
CA GLY A 8 -7.33 -80.12 21.54
C GLY A 8 -7.95 -78.73 21.72
N LEU A 9 -8.85 -78.53 22.70
CA LEU A 9 -9.56 -77.26 22.88
C LEU A 9 -8.90 -76.29 23.87
N ALA A 10 -8.00 -76.79 24.74
CA ALA A 10 -7.30 -75.94 25.72
C ALA A 10 -6.09 -75.21 25.12
N ASP A 11 -5.44 -75.79 24.10
CA ASP A 11 -4.19 -75.23 23.53
C ASP A 11 -4.45 -74.02 22.61
N GLY A 12 -5.60 -73.99 21.91
CA GLY A 12 -6.00 -72.87 21.06
C GLY A 12 -6.34 -71.58 21.84
N PHE A 13 -6.78 -71.69 23.08
CA PHE A 13 -7.11 -70.52 23.92
C PHE A 13 -5.86 -69.87 24.54
N ALA A 14 -4.83 -70.63 24.88
CA ALA A 14 -3.57 -70.10 25.41
C ALA A 14 -2.76 -69.34 24.35
N GLN A 15 -2.83 -69.78 23.09
CA GLN A 15 -2.13 -69.14 21.96
C GLN A 15 -2.76 -67.78 21.56
N GLY A 16 -4.08 -67.59 21.75
CA GLY A 16 -4.78 -66.33 21.49
C GLY A 16 -4.47 -65.21 22.50
N PHE A 17 -4.23 -65.55 23.78
CA PHE A 17 -3.90 -64.56 24.81
C PHE A 17 -2.47 -64.00 24.67
N GLY A 18 -1.52 -64.78 24.16
CA GLY A 18 -0.16 -64.30 23.85
C GLY A 18 -0.15 -63.24 22.74
N LEU A 19 -0.96 -63.44 21.69
CA LEU A 19 -1.05 -62.54 20.54
C LEU A 19 -1.73 -61.21 20.90
N MET A 20 -2.80 -61.24 21.69
CA MET A 20 -3.49 -60.01 22.14
C MET A 20 -2.62 -59.16 23.09
N ASN A 21 -1.84 -59.79 23.97
CA ASN A 21 -0.95 -59.07 24.89
C ASN A 21 0.24 -58.42 24.15
N GLN A 22 0.70 -59.04 23.06
CA GLN A 22 1.74 -58.47 22.21
C GLN A 22 1.21 -57.27 21.39
N TYR A 23 -0.04 -57.34 20.91
CA TYR A 23 -0.67 -56.24 20.18
C TYR A 23 -0.95 -55.02 21.07
N GLN A 24 -1.42 -55.23 22.32
CA GLN A 24 -1.59 -54.13 23.29
C GLN A 24 -0.26 -53.51 23.74
N ARG A 25 0.83 -54.28 23.81
CA ARG A 25 2.16 -53.72 24.11
C ARG A 25 2.72 -52.93 22.92
N GLY A 26 2.47 -53.36 21.69
CA GLY A 26 2.81 -52.61 20.47
C GLY A 26 2.11 -51.25 20.45
N GLN A 27 0.78 -51.23 20.60
CA GLN A 27 0.03 -49.97 20.59
C GLN A 27 0.46 -48.97 21.69
N ARG A 28 0.85 -49.44 22.88
CA ARG A 28 1.36 -48.54 23.94
C ARG A 28 2.78 -48.05 23.69
N ALA A 29 3.59 -48.80 22.95
CA ALA A 29 4.93 -48.36 22.56
C ALA A 29 4.83 -47.30 21.46
N ASP A 30 3.99 -47.53 20.46
CA ASP A 30 3.74 -46.59 19.36
C ASP A 30 3.11 -45.29 19.89
N ALA A 31 2.09 -45.37 20.75
CA ALA A 31 1.48 -44.19 21.36
C ALA A 31 2.46 -43.35 22.19
N ARG A 32 3.47 -43.96 22.82
CA ARG A 32 4.53 -43.21 23.53
C ARG A 32 5.53 -42.57 22.58
N ALA A 33 5.84 -43.23 21.46
CA ALA A 33 6.71 -42.68 20.43
C ALA A 33 6.05 -41.47 19.78
N ASP A 34 4.76 -41.57 19.44
CA ASP A 34 3.97 -40.47 18.88
C ASP A 34 3.89 -39.30 19.85
N GLN A 35 3.59 -39.56 21.13
CA GLN A 35 3.55 -38.52 22.16
C GLN A 35 4.93 -37.85 22.37
N GLN A 36 6.03 -38.60 22.28
CA GLN A 36 7.37 -38.02 22.36
C GLN A 36 7.73 -37.18 21.13
N MET A 37 7.28 -37.57 19.94
CA MET A 37 7.46 -36.78 18.73
C MET A 37 6.63 -35.50 18.77
N GLU A 38 5.39 -35.56 19.24
CA GLU A 38 4.51 -34.40 19.41
C GLU A 38 5.13 -33.37 20.37
N ILE A 39 5.61 -33.81 21.54
CA ILE A 39 6.30 -32.93 22.50
C ILE A 39 7.58 -32.32 21.89
N GLN A 40 8.32 -33.08 21.07
CA GLN A 40 9.50 -32.54 20.38
C GLN A 40 9.12 -31.49 19.33
N GLN A 41 8.05 -31.72 18.56
CA GLN A 41 7.54 -30.76 17.57
C GLN A 41 7.03 -29.49 18.25
N GLU A 42 6.27 -29.62 19.33
CA GLU A 42 5.78 -28.48 20.13
C GLU A 42 6.95 -27.67 20.71
N ARG A 43 7.98 -28.34 21.23
CA ARG A 43 9.19 -27.69 21.74
C ARG A 43 9.96 -26.92 20.66
N LEU A 44 10.04 -27.46 19.44
CA LEU A 44 10.63 -26.77 18.29
C LEU A 44 9.77 -25.58 17.85
N GLY A 45 8.45 -25.73 17.88
CA GLY A 45 7.49 -24.65 17.61
C GLY A 45 7.69 -23.48 18.57
N MET A 46 7.65 -23.74 19.88
CA MET A 46 7.90 -22.74 20.91
C MET A 46 9.29 -22.09 20.79
N GLN A 47 10.33 -22.85 20.43
CA GLN A 47 11.67 -22.29 20.24
C GLN A 47 11.74 -21.35 19.03
N ARG A 48 11.07 -21.69 17.91
CA ARG A 48 10.97 -20.80 16.75
C ARG A 48 10.20 -19.53 17.08
N GLU A 49 9.10 -19.64 17.82
CA GLU A 49 8.30 -18.49 18.25
C GLU A 49 9.09 -17.56 19.17
N GLN A 50 9.80 -18.11 20.17
CA GLN A 50 10.70 -17.33 21.04
C GLN A 50 11.80 -16.63 20.24
N PHE A 51 12.39 -17.31 19.25
CA PHE A 51 13.42 -16.70 18.41
C PHE A 51 12.85 -15.59 17.51
N GLY A 52 11.63 -15.76 16.98
CA GLY A 52 10.91 -14.73 16.24
C GLY A 52 10.67 -13.48 17.08
N MET A 53 10.11 -13.66 18.29
CA MET A 53 9.90 -12.54 19.23
C MET A 53 11.21 -11.84 19.59
N GLN A 54 12.29 -12.60 19.85
CA GLN A 54 13.59 -12.03 20.16
C GLN A 54 14.18 -11.23 18.99
N GLN A 55 14.03 -11.71 17.76
CA GLN A 55 14.47 -10.96 16.58
C GLN A 55 13.67 -9.67 16.39
N GLU A 56 12.36 -9.74 16.57
CA GLU A 56 11.49 -8.56 16.44
C GLU A 56 11.82 -7.52 17.51
N GLU A 57 12.02 -7.92 18.76
CA GLU A 57 12.47 -7.03 19.84
C GLU A 57 13.83 -6.40 19.52
N ALA A 58 14.79 -7.20 19.02
CA ALA A 58 16.10 -6.68 18.62
C ALA A 58 16.01 -5.73 17.41
N GLN A 59 15.05 -5.93 16.51
CA GLN A 59 14.80 -5.02 15.40
C GLN A 59 14.17 -3.71 15.89
N ARG A 60 13.14 -3.78 16.74
CA ARG A 60 12.53 -2.60 17.34
C ARG A 60 13.53 -1.79 18.18
N ALA A 61 14.44 -2.46 18.90
CA ALA A 61 15.49 -1.79 19.66
C ALA A 61 16.43 -1.00 18.74
N ARG A 62 16.87 -1.59 17.63
CA ARG A 62 17.69 -0.92 16.62
C ARG A 62 16.94 0.25 15.96
N ASP A 63 15.71 0.02 15.52
CA ASP A 63 14.87 1.07 14.94
C ASP A 63 14.70 2.26 15.92
N MET A 64 14.60 2.00 17.23
CA MET A 64 14.50 3.05 18.25
C MET A 64 15.82 3.82 18.44
N GLU A 65 16.97 3.17 18.35
CA GLU A 65 18.28 3.83 18.37
C GLU A 65 18.46 4.71 17.14
N ASP A 66 18.15 4.17 15.96
CA ASP A 66 18.22 4.88 14.69
C ASP A 66 17.27 6.09 14.70
N LEU A 67 16.06 5.92 15.25
CA LEU A 67 15.09 6.99 15.35
C LEU A 67 15.59 8.12 16.26
N GLN A 68 16.17 7.79 17.42
CA GLN A 68 16.75 8.81 18.31
C GLN A 68 17.89 9.56 17.61
N PHE A 69 18.71 8.85 16.84
CA PHE A 69 19.76 9.43 16.04
C PHE A 69 19.19 10.37 14.96
N THR A 70 18.20 9.94 14.19
CA THR A 70 17.52 10.75 13.17
C THR A 70 16.90 12.01 13.78
N LEU A 71 16.15 11.89 14.88
CA LEU A 71 15.57 13.06 15.58
C LEU A 71 16.67 14.00 16.08
N GLY A 72 17.79 13.45 16.56
CA GLY A 72 18.97 14.23 16.93
C GLY A 72 19.59 14.99 15.75
N LYS A 73 19.68 14.36 14.56
CA LYS A 73 20.17 15.02 13.34
C LYS A 73 19.28 16.19 12.93
N ILE A 74 17.96 15.97 12.94
CA ILE A 74 16.98 17.03 12.67
C ILE A 74 17.13 18.16 13.70
N GLY A 75 17.32 17.82 14.97
CA GLY A 75 17.60 18.75 16.07
C GLY A 75 18.86 19.60 15.90
N GLN A 76 19.82 19.10 15.13
CA GLN A 76 21.04 19.82 14.78
C GLN A 76 20.91 20.56 13.43
N GLY A 77 19.74 20.53 12.79
CA GLY A 77 19.48 21.15 11.49
C GLY A 77 20.09 20.38 10.30
N MET A 78 20.62 19.18 10.52
CA MET A 78 21.25 18.36 9.49
C MET A 78 20.22 17.72 8.57
N GLU A 79 20.64 17.40 7.35
CA GLU A 79 19.79 16.71 6.38
C GLU A 79 19.58 15.25 6.80
N VAL A 80 18.37 14.76 6.53
CA VAL A 80 18.02 13.35 6.70
C VAL A 80 17.94 12.68 5.33
N ASP A 81 18.43 11.45 5.25
CA ASP A 81 18.35 10.64 4.04
C ASP A 81 17.01 9.91 3.93
N GLU A 82 16.82 9.22 2.80
CA GLU A 82 15.57 8.52 2.49
C GLU A 82 15.26 7.39 3.48
N SER A 83 16.27 6.64 3.93
CA SER A 83 16.08 5.55 4.90
C SER A 83 15.63 6.07 6.27
N GLU A 84 16.09 7.26 6.65
CA GLU A 84 15.67 7.94 7.87
C GLU A 84 14.23 8.49 7.76
N ILE A 85 13.83 8.93 6.56
CA ILE A 85 12.43 9.30 6.28
C ILE A 85 11.53 8.07 6.36
N GLU A 86 11.90 6.95 5.74
CA GLU A 86 11.15 5.68 5.82
C GLU A 86 11.04 5.20 7.27
N LEU A 87 12.11 5.32 8.06
CA LEU A 87 12.07 5.03 9.49
C LEU A 87 11.04 5.91 10.20
N LEU A 88 11.06 7.23 10.00
CA LEU A 88 10.07 8.14 10.58
C LEU A 88 8.63 7.84 10.10
N GLN A 89 8.45 7.38 8.86
CA GLN A 89 7.13 6.98 8.35
C GLN A 89 6.55 5.78 9.11
N ARG A 90 7.41 4.82 9.50
CA ARG A 90 7.01 3.68 10.34
C ARG A 90 6.59 4.09 11.75
N TYR A 91 7.00 5.27 12.23
CA TYR A 91 6.72 5.76 13.58
C TYR A 91 5.97 7.11 13.61
N PRO A 92 4.69 7.17 13.16
CA PRO A 92 3.93 8.41 13.04
C PRO A 92 3.70 9.17 14.36
N LYS A 93 3.82 8.49 15.51
CA LYS A 93 3.70 9.12 16.84
C LYS A 93 4.72 10.23 17.11
N TYR A 94 5.83 10.27 16.36
CA TYR A 94 6.85 11.32 16.51
C TYR A 94 6.62 12.53 15.58
N TRP A 95 5.70 12.43 14.63
CA TRP A 95 5.46 13.51 13.67
C TRP A 95 4.96 14.79 14.35
N ALA A 96 4.17 14.65 15.42
CA ALA A 96 3.76 15.79 16.23
C ALA A 96 4.97 16.56 16.77
N ALA A 97 6.05 15.90 17.17
CA ALA A 97 7.25 16.61 17.66
C ALA A 97 7.91 17.51 16.59
N LEU A 98 7.71 17.18 15.31
CA LEU A 98 8.26 17.94 14.19
C LEU A 98 7.39 19.14 13.82
N ASP A 99 6.13 19.16 14.25
CA ASP A 99 5.19 20.23 13.96
C ASP A 99 5.45 21.46 14.87
N PRO A 100 5.63 22.67 14.31
CA PRO A 100 5.81 23.88 15.11
C PRO A 100 4.61 24.20 16.01
N ASP A 101 3.38 23.82 15.62
CA ASP A 101 2.17 24.12 16.39
C ASP A 101 2.05 23.22 17.64
N THR A 102 2.91 22.21 17.77
CA THR A 102 2.91 21.29 18.91
C THR A 102 3.30 21.96 20.21
N ASP A 103 4.06 23.07 20.17
CA ASP A 103 4.40 23.79 21.40
C ASP A 103 3.14 24.35 22.09
N ALA A 104 2.21 24.93 21.32
CA ALA A 104 0.92 25.40 21.84
C ALA A 104 0.07 24.22 22.34
N SER A 105 0.07 23.10 21.62
CA SER A 105 -0.65 21.89 22.04
C SER A 105 -0.15 21.30 23.36
N ILE A 106 1.17 21.31 23.58
CA ILE A 106 1.77 20.86 24.84
C ILE A 106 1.35 21.78 25.98
N GLU A 107 1.41 23.10 25.78
CA GLU A 107 1.00 24.07 26.80
C GLU A 107 -0.49 23.91 27.16
N GLN A 108 -1.35 23.78 26.16
CA GLN A 108 -2.78 23.56 26.37
C GLN A 108 -3.06 22.26 27.13
N ALA A 109 -2.42 21.15 26.74
CA ALA A 109 -2.63 19.89 27.44
C ALA A 109 -2.07 19.89 28.87
N MET A 110 -0.94 20.55 29.11
CA MET A 110 -0.44 20.76 30.47
C MET A 110 -1.42 21.57 31.31
N ALA A 111 -2.10 22.56 30.73
CA ALA A 111 -3.11 23.33 31.43
C ALA A 111 -4.33 22.45 31.77
N VAL A 112 -4.86 21.68 30.82
CA VAL A 112 -5.99 20.74 31.05
C VAL A 112 -5.69 19.74 32.16
N ILE A 113 -4.45 19.25 32.23
CA ILE A 113 -4.01 18.26 33.22
C ILE A 113 -3.79 18.89 34.61
N ASP A 114 -3.40 20.17 34.69
CA ASP A 114 -3.13 20.84 35.96
C ASP A 114 -4.44 21.19 36.68
N PRO A 115 -4.72 20.59 37.86
CA PRO A 115 -5.97 20.82 38.60
C PRO A 115 -6.13 22.27 39.10
N ASN A 116 -5.07 23.08 39.04
CA ASN A 116 -5.11 24.49 39.45
C ASN A 116 -5.52 25.43 38.31
N THR A 117 -5.70 24.94 37.09
CA THR A 117 -6.22 25.74 35.98
C THR A 117 -7.71 25.52 35.80
N SER A 118 -8.39 26.50 35.19
CA SER A 118 -9.81 26.43 34.86
C SER A 118 -10.05 26.08 33.39
N VAL A 119 -9.09 25.43 32.73
CA VAL A 119 -9.22 25.05 31.32
C VAL A 119 -10.17 23.85 31.23
N ASP A 120 -11.12 23.90 30.29
CA ASP A 120 -12.07 22.82 30.11
C ASP A 120 -11.49 21.77 29.17
N ALA A 121 -11.35 20.54 29.66
CA ALA A 121 -10.95 19.37 28.88
C ALA A 121 -11.70 19.20 27.53
N ASN A 122 -12.95 19.66 27.46
CA ASN A 122 -13.82 19.51 26.29
C ASN A 122 -13.90 20.78 25.42
N ASP A 123 -13.11 21.81 25.71
CA ASP A 123 -13.06 22.97 24.83
C ASP A 123 -12.38 22.60 23.47
N PRO A 124 -12.72 23.29 22.37
CA PRO A 124 -12.19 22.96 21.06
C PRO A 124 -10.65 23.02 20.94
N GLU A 125 -9.99 23.89 21.69
CA GLU A 125 -8.53 24.05 21.67
C GLU A 125 -7.86 22.88 22.40
N SER A 126 -8.39 22.49 23.56
CA SER A 126 -7.98 21.29 24.31
C SER A 126 -8.14 20.01 23.50
N LEU A 127 -9.28 19.83 22.82
CA LEU A 127 -9.52 18.67 21.97
C LEU A 127 -8.62 18.68 20.73
N ALA A 128 -8.35 19.83 20.13
CA ALA A 128 -7.40 19.95 19.02
C ALA A 128 -5.98 19.55 19.45
N ALA A 129 -5.51 20.06 20.60
CA ALA A 129 -4.22 19.71 21.17
C ALA A 129 -4.08 18.21 21.45
N LEU A 130 -5.12 17.59 22.02
CA LEU A 130 -5.17 16.14 22.23
C LEU A 130 -5.09 15.37 20.90
N ASN A 131 -5.86 15.78 19.89
CA ASN A 131 -5.82 15.13 18.58
C ASN A 131 -4.46 15.25 17.89
N GLN A 132 -3.76 16.38 18.07
CA GLN A 132 -2.42 16.57 17.53
C GLN A 132 -1.39 15.65 18.17
N MET A 133 -1.41 15.51 19.51
CA MET A 133 -0.40 14.71 20.22
C MET A 133 -0.70 13.21 20.25
N PHE A 134 -1.98 12.84 20.33
CA PHE A 134 -2.42 11.45 20.52
C PHE A 134 -3.07 10.86 19.25
N GLY A 135 -3.23 11.65 18.19
CA GLY A 135 -3.91 11.22 16.96
C GLY A 135 -3.35 9.93 16.38
N ALA A 136 -2.02 9.77 16.34
CA ALA A 136 -1.38 8.55 15.85
C ALA A 136 -1.66 7.30 16.72
N GLU A 137 -1.97 7.48 18.00
CA GLU A 137 -2.34 6.37 18.90
C GLU A 137 -3.83 6.06 18.83
N ILE A 138 -4.66 7.09 18.71
CA ILE A 138 -6.11 7.00 18.56
C ILE A 138 -6.47 6.32 17.24
N ASN A 139 -5.77 6.67 16.16
CA ASN A 139 -5.99 6.11 14.81
C ASN A 139 -5.41 4.71 14.61
N ARG A 140 -4.98 4.01 15.69
CA ARG A 140 -4.62 2.59 15.59
C ARG A 140 -5.88 1.72 15.52
N GLY A 141 -5.73 0.53 14.94
CA GLY A 141 -6.80 -0.45 14.80
C GLY A 141 -7.76 -0.15 13.64
N GLU A 142 -8.80 -0.97 13.52
CA GLU A 142 -9.80 -0.90 12.45
C GLU A 142 -10.82 0.22 12.69
N GLY A 143 -11.69 0.50 11.71
CA GLY A 143 -12.81 1.43 11.87
C GLY A 143 -12.60 2.84 11.31
N GLY A 144 -11.60 3.05 10.44
CA GLY A 144 -11.43 4.32 9.74
C GLY A 144 -10.74 5.42 10.57
N GLN A 145 -10.99 6.68 10.19
CA GLN A 145 -10.34 7.83 10.81
C GLN A 145 -11.03 8.22 12.11
N LYS A 146 -10.25 8.47 13.16
CA LYS A 146 -10.74 8.71 14.51
C LYS A 146 -10.17 10.01 15.06
N ARG A 147 -10.99 10.78 15.75
CA ARG A 147 -10.58 11.97 16.49
C ARG A 147 -11.32 12.10 17.81
N VAL A 148 -10.66 12.58 18.85
CA VAL A 148 -11.29 12.90 20.13
C VAL A 148 -12.24 14.07 19.94
N VAL A 149 -13.48 13.87 20.37
CA VAL A 149 -14.51 14.93 20.43
C VAL A 149 -15.02 15.17 21.84
N GLY A 150 -14.64 14.32 22.79
CA GLY A 150 -14.94 14.50 24.20
C GLY A 150 -13.99 13.73 25.11
N MET A 151 -13.88 14.19 26.34
CA MET A 151 -13.14 13.57 27.42
C MET A 151 -13.99 13.59 28.70
N VAL A 152 -14.20 12.42 29.28
CA VAL A 152 -15.02 12.22 30.48
C VAL A 152 -14.15 11.62 31.58
N PRO A 153 -14.10 12.20 32.79
CA PRO A 153 -13.38 11.58 33.90
C PRO A 153 -14.01 10.23 34.23
N ALA A 154 -13.17 9.21 34.42
CA ALA A 154 -13.62 7.90 34.84
C ALA A 154 -14.05 7.92 36.32
N PRO A 155 -14.87 6.95 36.77
CA PRO A 155 -15.37 6.91 38.15
C PRO A 155 -14.27 6.76 39.22
N ASP A 156 -13.07 6.32 38.83
CA ASP A 156 -11.90 6.20 39.70
C ASP A 156 -11.29 7.57 40.07
N GLY A 157 -11.56 8.62 39.27
CA GLY A 157 -10.99 9.96 39.43
C GLY A 157 -9.52 10.07 39.01
N GLU A 158 -8.90 8.99 38.54
CA GLU A 158 -7.48 8.90 38.15
C GLU A 158 -7.33 8.65 36.63
N SER A 159 -8.40 8.25 35.96
CA SER A 159 -8.41 7.97 34.53
C SER A 159 -9.41 8.84 33.78
N VAL A 160 -9.27 8.90 32.45
CA VAL A 160 -10.22 9.53 31.54
C VAL A 160 -10.69 8.55 30.47
N MET A 161 -11.95 8.65 30.10
CA MET A 161 -12.52 7.96 28.94
C MET A 161 -12.64 8.98 27.80
N LEU A 162 -12.18 8.60 26.62
CA LEU A 162 -12.22 9.46 25.44
C LEU A 162 -13.43 9.09 24.57
N GLU A 163 -14.20 10.10 24.17
CA GLU A 163 -15.22 9.96 23.13
C GLU A 163 -14.60 10.30 21.78
N LEU A 164 -14.75 9.41 20.81
CA LEU A 164 -14.19 9.52 19.49
C LEU A 164 -15.30 9.77 18.48
N GLU A 165 -15.10 10.73 17.57
CA GLU A 165 -15.81 10.74 16.30
C GLU A 165 -15.03 9.85 15.33
N VAL A 166 -15.74 8.88 14.77
CA VAL A 166 -15.21 7.90 13.83
C VAL A 166 -15.81 8.18 12.46
N VAL A 167 -14.94 8.34 11.47
CA VAL A 167 -15.29 8.41 10.05
C VAL A 167 -14.96 7.06 9.42
N GLY A 168 -16.00 6.26 9.19
CA GLY A 168 -15.86 4.95 8.57
C GLY A 168 -15.39 5.02 7.11
N GLU A 169 -15.01 3.87 6.55
CA GLU A 169 -14.57 3.77 5.16
C GLU A 169 -15.65 4.17 4.14
N ASP A 170 -16.92 4.02 4.53
CA ASP A 170 -18.10 4.45 3.77
C ASP A 170 -18.38 5.96 3.89
N GLY A 171 -17.55 6.69 4.64
CA GLY A 171 -17.70 8.12 4.94
C GLY A 171 -18.79 8.43 5.97
N SER A 172 -19.43 7.42 6.57
CA SER A 172 -20.36 7.61 7.67
C SER A 172 -19.63 8.17 8.91
N ARG A 173 -20.33 8.98 9.69
CA ARG A 173 -19.80 9.58 10.91
C ARG A 173 -20.65 9.16 12.09
N TYR A 174 -20.02 8.67 13.15
CA TYR A 174 -20.67 8.36 14.40
C TYR A 174 -19.73 8.63 15.57
N THR A 175 -20.28 8.77 16.78
CA THR A 175 -19.49 8.89 17.99
C THR A 175 -19.49 7.57 18.76
N ALA A 176 -18.34 7.21 19.31
CA ALA A 176 -18.17 6.00 20.10
C ALA A 176 -17.12 6.24 21.19
N PRO A 177 -17.24 5.59 22.37
CA PRO A 177 -16.17 5.61 23.35
C PRO A 177 -14.95 4.86 22.81
N MET A 178 -13.77 5.30 23.20
CA MET A 178 -12.53 4.61 22.88
C MET A 178 -12.44 3.28 23.63
N THR A 179 -12.08 2.21 22.93
CA THR A 179 -12.03 0.85 23.49
C THR A 179 -10.61 0.29 23.59
N GLU A 180 -10.40 -0.77 24.38
CA GLU A 180 -9.09 -1.40 24.55
C GLU A 180 -8.53 -1.97 23.25
N GLY A 181 -9.39 -2.61 22.44
CA GLY A 181 -9.05 -3.15 21.12
C GLY A 181 -8.90 -2.08 20.04
N ARG A 182 -9.23 -0.81 20.36
CA ARG A 182 -9.35 0.30 19.41
C ARG A 182 -10.38 0.04 18.30
N GLY A 183 -11.18 -1.01 18.44
CA GLY A 183 -12.26 -1.36 17.53
C GLY A 183 -13.52 -0.56 17.82
N THR A 184 -14.52 -0.81 17.00
CA THR A 184 -15.86 -0.21 17.10
C THR A 184 -16.92 -1.27 17.39
N GLY A 185 -16.48 -2.47 17.80
CA GLY A 185 -17.37 -3.58 18.13
C GLY A 185 -18.15 -3.32 19.41
N GLU A 186 -19.39 -3.81 19.45
CA GLU A 186 -20.27 -3.65 20.63
C GLU A 186 -19.76 -4.40 21.87
N ASP A 187 -18.92 -5.42 21.68
CA ASP A 187 -18.33 -6.24 22.76
C ASP A 187 -17.01 -5.67 23.30
N ASP A 188 -16.50 -4.58 22.71
CA ASP A 188 -15.22 -4.02 23.12
C ASP A 188 -15.35 -3.23 24.43
N LEU A 189 -14.44 -3.48 25.37
CA LEU A 189 -14.41 -2.77 26.65
C LEU A 189 -13.93 -1.33 26.46
N VAL A 190 -14.64 -0.38 27.09
CA VAL A 190 -14.25 1.03 27.13
C VAL A 190 -12.90 1.17 27.82
N MET A 191 -11.96 1.83 27.15
CA MET A 191 -10.63 2.07 27.66
C MET A 191 -10.61 3.31 28.56
N ALA A 192 -10.24 3.11 29.82
CA ALA A 192 -9.84 4.18 30.71
C ALA A 192 -8.34 4.46 30.52
N VAL A 193 -7.99 5.70 30.19
CA VAL A 193 -6.59 6.15 30.06
C VAL A 193 -6.17 6.82 31.35
N PRO A 194 -5.15 6.30 32.07
CA PRO A 194 -4.64 6.96 33.26
C PRO A 194 -4.16 8.37 32.94
N VAL A 195 -4.51 9.34 33.78
CA VAL A 195 -4.07 10.74 33.61
C VAL A 195 -2.54 10.83 33.63
N GLU A 196 -1.88 10.01 34.45
CA GLU A 196 -0.42 9.90 34.54
C GLU A 196 0.20 9.60 33.17
N ARG A 197 -0.43 8.73 32.39
CA ARG A 197 0.05 8.37 31.05
C ARG A 197 -0.03 9.56 30.08
N LEU A 198 -1.09 10.36 30.17
CA LEU A 198 -1.22 11.58 29.36
C LEU A 198 -0.15 12.60 29.76
N VAL A 199 0.14 12.73 31.06
CA VAL A 199 1.22 13.59 31.59
C VAL A 199 2.58 13.13 31.05
N GLU A 200 2.91 11.85 31.19
CA GLU A 200 4.18 11.27 30.73
C GLU A 200 4.39 11.49 29.24
N GLN A 201 3.36 11.27 28.43
CA GLN A 201 3.43 11.48 26.98
C GLN A 201 3.61 12.95 26.61
N THR A 202 2.88 13.86 27.28
CA THR A 202 3.02 15.31 27.07
C THR A 202 4.43 15.78 27.45
N GLN A 203 4.98 15.28 28.56
CA GLN A 203 6.35 15.57 28.98
C GLN A 203 7.39 15.00 28.01
N GLY A 204 7.20 13.76 27.53
CA GLY A 204 8.05 13.15 26.51
C GLY A 204 8.07 13.97 25.21
N MET A 205 6.90 14.43 24.76
CA MET A 205 6.78 15.30 23.59
C MET A 205 7.50 16.63 23.81
N ARG A 206 7.38 17.23 25.00
CA ARG A 206 8.12 18.44 25.37
C ARG A 206 9.63 18.23 25.33
N MET A 207 10.12 17.09 25.80
CA MET A 207 11.55 16.77 25.70
C MET A 207 12.01 16.68 24.24
N LEU A 208 11.23 16.07 23.36
CA LEU A 208 11.52 16.03 21.92
C LEU A 208 11.46 17.41 21.28
N ARG A 209 10.44 18.22 21.59
CA ARG A 209 10.35 19.62 21.13
C ARG A 209 11.55 20.45 21.55
N ASN A 210 12.12 20.18 22.73
CA ASN A 210 13.31 20.88 23.18
C ASN A 210 14.54 20.63 22.29
N VAL A 211 14.60 19.48 21.62
CA VAL A 211 15.65 19.16 20.64
C VAL A 211 15.54 20.06 19.40
N PHE A 212 14.34 20.52 19.05
CA PHE A 212 14.06 21.35 17.87
C PHE A 212 13.91 22.84 18.19
N ARG A 213 14.57 23.35 19.23
CA ARG A 213 14.43 24.77 19.65
C ARG A 213 15.19 25.77 18.77
N THR A 214 16.21 25.33 18.05
CA THR A 214 16.99 26.24 17.19
C THR A 214 16.21 26.53 15.90
N PRO A 215 16.34 27.74 15.31
CA PRO A 215 15.66 28.08 14.06
C PRO A 215 15.98 27.10 12.93
N GLU A 216 17.23 26.64 12.85
CA GLU A 216 17.68 25.65 11.85
C GLU A 216 16.99 24.30 12.05
N ALA A 217 16.86 23.84 13.30
CA ALA A 217 16.18 22.59 13.62
C ALA A 217 14.68 22.67 13.34
N GLN A 218 14.03 23.80 13.62
CA GLN A 218 12.62 24.02 13.31
C GLN A 218 12.37 23.98 11.80
N GLN A 219 13.19 24.68 11.02
CA GLN A 219 13.08 24.66 9.56
C GLN A 219 13.25 23.23 9.02
N ARG A 220 14.23 22.50 9.54
CA ARG A 220 14.48 21.10 9.14
C ARG A 220 13.33 20.19 9.54
N ALA A 221 12.82 20.31 10.76
CA ALA A 221 11.68 19.54 11.25
C ALA A 221 10.43 19.76 10.39
N SER A 222 10.10 21.01 10.05
CA SER A 222 8.98 21.33 9.16
C SER A 222 9.19 20.78 7.75
N GLN A 223 10.42 20.83 7.22
CA GLN A 223 10.73 20.23 5.91
C GLN A 223 10.51 18.72 5.93
N VAL A 224 11.04 18.02 6.95
CA VAL A 224 10.88 16.58 7.12
C VAL A 224 9.40 16.21 7.29
N LEU A 225 8.66 16.96 8.11
CA LEU A 225 7.23 16.76 8.30
C LEU A 225 6.45 16.87 6.99
N GLY A 226 6.81 17.83 6.13
CA GLY A 226 6.23 17.93 4.78
C GLY A 226 6.50 16.67 3.94
N LEU A 227 7.71 16.12 4.00
CA LEU A 227 8.02 14.86 3.31
C LEU A 227 7.21 13.69 3.86
N LEU A 228 7.04 13.62 5.18
CA LEU A 228 6.31 12.54 5.85
C LEU A 228 4.81 12.54 5.56
N ARG A 229 4.19 13.73 5.44
CA ARG A 229 2.77 13.88 5.10
C ARG A 229 2.44 13.55 3.64
N GLY A 230 3.45 13.25 2.82
CA GLY A 230 3.27 13.22 1.38
C GLY A 230 3.04 14.62 0.80
N ASP A 231 3.25 15.68 1.59
CA ASP A 231 3.43 17.05 1.10
C ASP A 231 4.78 17.21 0.39
N SER A 232 5.41 16.10 -0.03
CA SER A 232 6.00 15.97 -1.36
C SER A 232 4.99 16.34 -2.47
N ALA A 233 4.29 17.46 -2.34
CA ALA A 233 4.16 18.37 -3.45
C ALA A 233 5.59 18.62 -3.90
N GLU A 234 6.00 17.88 -4.93
CA GLU A 234 6.94 18.40 -5.89
C GLU A 234 6.54 19.87 -6.10
N SER A 235 7.27 20.80 -5.48
CA SER A 235 6.99 22.21 -5.62
C SER A 235 7.53 22.60 -6.99
N TRP A 236 6.68 22.36 -7.98
CA TRP A 236 6.89 22.77 -9.34
C TRP A 236 6.55 24.25 -9.43
N ASP A 237 7.59 25.07 -9.53
CA ASP A 237 7.41 26.48 -9.85
C ASP A 237 7.20 26.65 -11.34
N LEU A 238 6.23 27.48 -11.70
CA LEU A 238 6.04 27.91 -13.08
C LEU A 238 7.03 29.04 -13.39
N GLU A 239 8.05 28.76 -14.21
CA GLU A 239 9.00 29.76 -14.70
C GLU A 239 8.90 29.93 -16.21
N GLU A 240 9.13 31.15 -16.71
CA GLU A 240 9.20 31.42 -18.14
C GLU A 240 10.63 31.20 -18.65
N HIS A 241 10.84 30.14 -19.42
CA HIS A 241 12.13 29.79 -19.99
C HIS A 241 12.31 30.40 -21.39
N PRO A 242 13.47 31.03 -21.71
CA PRO A 242 13.67 31.76 -22.98
C PRO A 242 13.45 30.95 -24.27
N ARG A 243 13.54 29.62 -24.19
CA ARG A 243 13.39 28.70 -25.34
C ARG A 243 12.21 27.74 -25.25
N LEU A 244 11.72 27.45 -24.06
CA LEU A 244 10.75 26.37 -23.83
C LEU A 244 9.36 26.89 -23.45
N GLY A 245 9.20 28.21 -23.30
CA GLY A 245 7.96 28.80 -22.80
C GLY A 245 7.78 28.55 -21.30
N MET A 246 6.55 28.30 -20.86
CA MET A 246 6.28 27.97 -19.46
C MET A 246 6.84 26.60 -19.13
N ILE A 247 7.74 26.55 -18.15
CA ILE A 247 8.29 25.32 -17.62
C ILE A 247 7.88 25.20 -16.15
N GLN A 248 7.72 23.96 -15.70
CA GLN A 248 7.66 23.62 -14.29
C GLN A 248 9.06 23.24 -13.85
N VAL A 249 9.60 23.94 -12.87
CA VAL A 249 10.91 23.64 -12.26
C VAL A 249 10.68 23.06 -10.88
N ASN A 250 11.11 21.83 -10.66
CA ASN A 250 11.09 21.23 -9.33
C ASN A 250 12.18 21.91 -8.48
N ARG A 251 11.79 22.69 -7.47
CA ARG A 251 12.73 23.44 -6.62
C ARG A 251 13.77 22.58 -5.92
N ARG A 252 13.50 21.28 -5.73
CA ARG A 252 14.38 20.35 -5.00
C ARG A 252 15.34 19.63 -5.93
N THR A 253 14.85 19.11 -7.05
CA THR A 253 15.67 18.28 -7.97
C THR A 253 16.31 19.10 -9.09
N GLY A 254 15.80 20.30 -9.35
CA GLY A 254 16.17 21.09 -10.53
C GLY A 254 15.63 20.50 -11.83
N GLU A 255 14.78 19.48 -11.76
CA GLU A 255 14.14 18.88 -12.92
C GLU A 255 13.21 19.91 -13.59
N ILE A 256 13.27 19.97 -14.92
CA ILE A 256 12.51 20.90 -15.74
C ILE A 256 11.52 20.11 -16.58
N LYS A 257 10.22 20.32 -16.36
CA LYS A 257 9.14 19.77 -17.18
C LYS A 257 8.56 20.88 -18.05
N PRO A 258 8.58 20.76 -19.40
CA PRO A 258 7.86 21.70 -20.24
C PRO A 258 6.36 21.57 -19.96
N VAL A 259 5.71 22.67 -19.62
CA VAL A 259 4.24 22.71 -19.58
C VAL A 259 3.81 22.64 -21.03
N ARG A 260 3.22 21.51 -21.46
CA ARG A 260 2.76 21.31 -22.84
C ARG A 260 2.06 22.60 -23.31
N PRO A 261 2.45 23.20 -24.46
CA PRO A 261 1.76 24.36 -24.99
C PRO A 261 0.31 23.93 -25.29
N GLY A 262 -0.63 24.35 -24.44
CA GLY A 262 -2.03 23.95 -24.51
C GLY A 262 -2.68 23.68 -23.15
N ALA A 263 -1.92 23.33 -22.10
CA ALA A 263 -2.47 23.10 -20.77
C ALA A 263 -2.42 24.39 -19.93
N GLY A 264 -3.53 25.11 -19.83
CA GLY A 264 -3.64 26.31 -18.98
C GLY A 264 -4.36 27.52 -19.59
N SER A 265 -5.07 27.37 -20.71
CA SER A 265 -5.94 28.43 -21.20
C SER A 265 -7.11 28.66 -20.23
N PRO A 266 -7.47 29.92 -19.89
CA PRO A 266 -8.60 30.26 -19.00
C PRO A 266 -10.00 29.80 -19.48
N TYR A 267 -10.07 29.01 -20.56
CA TYR A 267 -11.29 28.47 -21.14
C TYR A 267 -11.54 26.98 -20.84
N ASP A 268 -10.63 26.28 -20.15
CA ASP A 268 -10.87 24.90 -19.72
C ASP A 268 -11.72 24.86 -18.44
N ARG A 269 -13.01 25.12 -18.61
CA ARG A 269 -14.07 24.77 -17.66
C ARG A 269 -14.73 23.46 -18.06
N SER A 270 -14.12 22.35 -17.68
CA SER A 270 -14.79 21.08 -17.32
C SER A 270 -13.67 20.10 -16.93
N GLY A 271 -13.48 19.68 -15.68
CA GLY A 271 -14.49 19.25 -14.73
C GLY A 271 -14.97 17.85 -15.11
N SER A 272 -14.54 16.86 -14.34
CA SER A 272 -15.13 15.52 -14.14
C SER A 272 -14.28 14.33 -14.60
N SER A 273 -13.62 13.75 -13.60
CA SER A 273 -13.57 12.32 -13.31
C SER A 273 -14.69 11.51 -14.00
N GLY A 274 -14.30 10.44 -14.70
CA GLY A 274 -15.21 9.41 -15.22
C GLY A 274 -14.63 8.75 -16.47
N GLY A 275 -14.20 7.50 -16.36
CA GLY A 275 -13.51 6.73 -17.40
C GLY A 275 -14.18 6.80 -18.78
N ARG A 276 -13.64 7.67 -19.63
CA ARG A 276 -13.81 7.54 -21.08
C ARG A 276 -12.79 6.50 -21.55
N PRO A 277 -13.20 5.52 -22.36
CA PRO A 277 -12.24 4.64 -23.01
C PRO A 277 -11.19 5.50 -23.73
N PRO A 278 -9.90 5.11 -23.70
CA PRO A 278 -8.85 5.82 -24.42
C PRO A 278 -9.32 6.07 -25.86
N SER A 279 -8.97 7.22 -26.43
CA SER A 279 -9.30 7.46 -27.84
C SER A 279 -8.67 6.36 -28.69
N ARG A 280 -9.27 6.01 -29.84
CA ARG A 280 -8.74 4.95 -30.72
C ARG A 280 -7.26 5.15 -31.09
N ILE A 281 -6.84 6.42 -31.12
CA ILE A 281 -5.46 6.83 -31.34
C ILE A 281 -4.58 6.43 -30.14
N GLN A 282 -5.01 6.66 -28.91
CA GLN A 282 -4.28 6.25 -27.71
C GLN A 282 -4.18 4.71 -27.61
N GLU A 283 -5.27 4.00 -27.91
CA GLU A 283 -5.28 2.53 -27.93
C GLU A 283 -4.30 2.00 -29.00
N ALA A 284 -4.26 2.60 -30.19
CA ALA A 284 -3.32 2.22 -31.24
C ALA A 284 -1.85 2.55 -30.88
N GLU A 285 -1.56 3.70 -30.27
CA GLU A 285 -0.23 4.05 -29.77
C GLU A 285 0.26 3.07 -28.71
N GLU A 286 -0.63 2.67 -27.80
CA GLU A 286 -0.35 1.71 -26.74
C GLU A 286 -0.06 0.30 -27.28
N LEU A 287 -0.80 -0.14 -28.30
CA LEU A 287 -0.54 -1.45 -28.92
C LEU A 287 0.82 -1.49 -29.65
N VAL A 288 1.25 -0.38 -30.24
CA VAL A 288 2.60 -0.28 -30.83
C VAL A 288 3.68 -0.24 -29.75
N SER A 289 3.47 0.53 -28.67
CA SER A 289 4.47 0.64 -27.60
C SER A 289 4.71 -0.69 -26.87
N ARG A 290 3.66 -1.50 -26.74
CA ARG A 290 3.70 -2.87 -26.22
C ARG A 290 4.24 -3.90 -27.23
N GLY A 291 4.56 -3.48 -28.46
CA GLY A 291 5.09 -4.36 -29.51
C GLY A 291 4.08 -5.32 -30.13
N VAL A 292 2.78 -5.10 -29.92
CA VAL A 292 1.70 -5.94 -30.47
C VAL A 292 1.59 -5.74 -32.00
N TYR A 293 1.81 -4.51 -32.46
CA TYR A 293 1.88 -4.14 -33.87
C TYR A 293 3.20 -3.46 -34.19
N ASP A 294 3.72 -3.75 -35.38
CA ASP A 294 4.99 -3.19 -35.86
C ASP A 294 4.86 -1.71 -36.25
N SER A 295 3.64 -1.23 -36.50
CA SER A 295 3.38 0.15 -36.90
C SER A 295 2.04 0.67 -36.39
N PHE A 296 1.97 1.99 -36.18
CA PHE A 296 0.75 2.66 -35.77
C PHE A 296 -0.39 2.51 -36.77
N ALA A 297 -0.10 2.53 -38.08
CA ALA A 297 -1.11 2.35 -39.11
C ALA A 297 -1.84 0.99 -38.99
N GLU A 298 -1.09 -0.09 -38.75
CA GLU A 298 -1.66 -1.43 -38.58
C GLU A 298 -2.47 -1.52 -37.27
N ALA A 299 -1.95 -0.95 -36.18
CA ALA A 299 -2.64 -0.89 -34.90
C ALA A 299 -3.94 -0.08 -34.98
N TYR A 300 -3.91 1.07 -35.66
CA TYR A 300 -5.06 1.96 -35.78
C TYR A 300 -6.17 1.36 -36.63
N GLU A 301 -5.85 0.73 -37.76
CA GLU A 301 -6.85 0.00 -38.55
C GLU A 301 -7.44 -1.18 -37.77
N ALA A 302 -6.65 -1.89 -36.96
CA ALA A 302 -7.17 -2.95 -36.10
C ALA A 302 -8.14 -2.44 -35.00
N VAL A 303 -7.79 -1.34 -34.34
CA VAL A 303 -8.65 -0.67 -33.35
C VAL A 303 -9.93 -0.11 -34.01
N ARG A 304 -9.78 0.48 -35.19
CA ARG A 304 -10.89 1.05 -35.98
C ARG A 304 -11.85 -0.04 -36.48
N ALA A 305 -11.34 -1.17 -36.96
CA ALA A 305 -12.16 -2.30 -37.42
C ALA A 305 -13.02 -2.90 -36.29
N ARG A 306 -12.61 -2.75 -35.03
CA ARG A 306 -13.32 -3.20 -33.83
C ARG A 306 -14.40 -2.23 -33.34
N ALA A 307 -14.48 -1.02 -33.91
CA ALA A 307 -15.46 -0.01 -33.53
C ALA A 307 -16.91 -0.49 -33.65
N GLY A 308 -17.46 -1.05 -32.57
CA GLY A 308 -18.83 -1.58 -32.51
C GLY A 308 -18.96 -2.97 -31.87
N GLU A 309 -17.87 -3.72 -31.71
CA GLU A 309 -17.89 -5.03 -31.03
C GLU A 309 -17.37 -4.89 -29.59
N SER A 310 -18.28 -5.01 -28.62
CA SER A 310 -17.96 -4.86 -27.20
C SER A 310 -17.17 -6.08 -26.67
N SER A 311 -15.87 -6.10 -26.94
CA SER A 311 -14.92 -7.09 -26.41
C SER A 311 -14.22 -6.52 -25.15
N GLN A 312 -14.98 -6.25 -24.09
CA GLN A 312 -14.41 -5.78 -22.81
C GLN A 312 -13.62 -6.87 -22.06
N MET A 313 -13.79 -8.14 -22.41
CA MET A 313 -13.08 -9.25 -21.77
C MET A 313 -11.66 -9.40 -22.30
N ASP A 314 -11.44 -9.20 -23.61
CA ASP A 314 -10.12 -9.46 -24.19
C ASP A 314 -9.11 -8.36 -23.84
N SER A 315 -9.55 -7.11 -23.68
CA SER A 315 -8.67 -6.01 -23.25
C SER A 315 -8.18 -6.21 -21.81
N ARG A 316 -9.07 -6.58 -20.88
CA ARG A 316 -8.71 -6.81 -19.47
C ARG A 316 -7.71 -7.95 -19.30
N TYR A 317 -7.82 -8.99 -20.12
CA TYR A 317 -6.88 -10.12 -20.07
C TYR A 317 -5.51 -9.75 -20.64
N ILE A 318 -5.46 -8.97 -21.73
CA ILE A 318 -4.22 -8.42 -22.29
C ILE A 318 -3.54 -7.48 -21.29
N ASP A 319 -4.30 -6.61 -20.63
CA ASP A 319 -3.78 -5.70 -19.59
C ASP A 319 -3.22 -6.48 -18.39
N PHE A 320 -3.94 -7.51 -17.93
CA PHE A 320 -3.46 -8.38 -16.86
C PHE A 320 -2.13 -9.06 -17.21
N LEU A 321 -2.00 -9.60 -18.44
CA LEU A 321 -0.75 -10.22 -18.90
C LEU A 321 0.39 -9.19 -19.02
N GLY A 322 0.10 -7.96 -19.42
CA GLY A 322 1.06 -6.85 -19.43
C GLY A 322 1.58 -6.50 -18.04
N ASP A 323 0.67 -6.30 -17.07
CA ASP A 323 1.01 -5.99 -15.68
C ASP A 323 1.83 -7.11 -15.00
N GLU A 324 1.57 -8.37 -15.35
CA GLU A 324 2.34 -9.51 -14.84
C GLU A 324 3.75 -9.54 -15.47
N LEU A 325 3.88 -9.24 -16.76
CA LEU A 325 5.16 -9.19 -17.46
C LEU A 325 6.06 -8.07 -16.90
N ASP A 326 5.50 -6.90 -16.60
CA ASP A 326 6.21 -5.80 -15.96
C ASP A 326 6.69 -6.16 -14.54
N ARG A 327 5.87 -6.88 -13.77
CA ARG A 327 6.26 -7.39 -12.45
C ARG A 327 7.43 -8.38 -12.54
N VAL A 328 7.39 -9.31 -13.50
CA VAL A 328 8.48 -10.27 -13.70
C VAL A 328 9.77 -9.57 -14.16
N ASN A 329 9.67 -8.59 -15.07
CA ASN A 329 10.83 -7.78 -15.48
C ASN A 329 11.44 -7.00 -14.30
N GLY A 330 10.61 -6.36 -13.47
CA GLY A 330 11.08 -5.67 -12.27
C GLY A 330 11.78 -6.60 -11.26
N GLN A 331 11.32 -7.86 -11.15
CA GLN A 331 12.00 -8.86 -10.35
C GLN A 331 13.36 -9.27 -10.96
N LEU A 332 13.43 -9.49 -12.27
CA LEU A 332 14.67 -9.83 -12.98
C LEU A 332 15.77 -8.78 -12.82
N ASP A 333 15.41 -7.51 -12.70
CA ASP A 333 16.34 -6.40 -12.48
C ASP A 333 16.87 -6.32 -11.03
N SER A 334 16.31 -7.08 -10.10
CA SER A 334 16.79 -7.16 -8.72
C SER A 334 18.15 -7.86 -8.62
N HIS A 335 19.07 -7.23 -7.89
CA HIS A 335 20.45 -7.72 -7.71
C HIS A 335 20.56 -8.91 -6.75
N GLN A 336 19.48 -9.32 -6.08
CA GLN A 336 19.49 -10.34 -5.03
C GLN A 336 19.05 -11.73 -5.50
N LEU A 337 18.74 -11.91 -6.79
CA LEU A 337 18.30 -13.20 -7.31
C LEU A 337 19.46 -14.20 -7.42
N THR A 338 19.20 -15.44 -7.04
CA THR A 338 20.09 -16.55 -7.38
C THR A 338 20.00 -16.86 -8.89
N GLU A 339 21.01 -17.52 -9.44
CA GLU A 339 21.02 -17.89 -10.87
C GLU A 339 19.82 -18.77 -11.25
N GLU A 340 19.45 -19.70 -10.37
CA GLU A 340 18.29 -20.57 -10.56
C GLU A 340 16.97 -19.78 -10.56
N GLN A 341 16.82 -18.80 -9.67
CA GLN A 341 15.64 -17.93 -9.65
C GLN A 341 15.56 -17.06 -10.91
N ARG A 342 16.71 -16.58 -11.40
CA ARG A 342 16.78 -15.79 -12.63
C ARG A 342 16.37 -16.63 -13.84
N GLU A 343 16.81 -17.88 -13.94
CA GLU A 343 16.43 -18.79 -15.02
C GLU A 343 14.92 -19.09 -14.98
N GLN A 344 14.35 -19.31 -13.79
CA GLN A 344 12.91 -19.51 -13.62
C GLN A 344 12.09 -18.28 -14.04
N LEU A 345 12.49 -17.08 -13.61
CA LEU A 345 11.81 -15.84 -13.97
C LEU A 345 11.96 -15.51 -15.47
N GLN A 346 13.09 -15.83 -16.10
CA GLN A 346 13.25 -15.70 -17.55
C GLN A 346 12.30 -16.63 -18.31
N ALA A 347 12.20 -17.90 -17.89
CA ALA A 347 11.25 -18.83 -18.50
C ALA A 347 9.79 -18.38 -18.32
N GLN A 348 9.46 -17.85 -17.14
CA GLN A 348 8.13 -17.29 -16.87
C GLN A 348 7.83 -16.05 -17.74
N ARG A 349 8.80 -15.14 -17.89
CA ARG A 349 8.68 -13.98 -18.77
C ARG A 349 8.40 -14.40 -20.22
N ASP A 350 9.17 -15.36 -20.73
CA ASP A 350 9.01 -15.85 -22.11
C ASP A 350 7.65 -16.52 -22.32
N GLN A 351 7.14 -17.23 -21.32
CA GLN A 351 5.79 -17.79 -21.35
C GLN A 351 4.71 -16.70 -21.38
N LEU A 352 4.80 -15.70 -20.50
CA LEU A 352 3.86 -14.58 -20.46
C LEU A 352 3.87 -13.78 -21.76
N GLN A 353 5.05 -13.56 -22.35
CA GLN A 353 5.18 -12.89 -23.65
C GLN A 353 4.48 -13.68 -24.76
N ALA A 354 4.69 -15.01 -24.82
CA ALA A 354 4.03 -15.86 -25.81
C ALA A 354 2.50 -15.90 -25.62
N GLU A 355 2.02 -15.87 -24.38
CA GLU A 355 0.61 -15.83 -24.03
C GLU A 355 -0.03 -14.48 -24.39
N LEU A 356 0.68 -13.37 -24.13
CA LEU A 356 0.29 -12.02 -24.54
C LEU A 356 0.19 -11.90 -26.07
N ASP A 357 1.17 -12.45 -26.79
CA ASP A 357 1.17 -12.51 -28.26
C ASP A 357 0.00 -13.34 -28.79
N ALA A 358 -0.34 -14.46 -28.14
CA ALA A 358 -1.48 -15.29 -28.52
C ALA A 358 -2.82 -14.61 -28.23
N ALA A 359 -2.97 -14.04 -27.03
CA ALA A 359 -4.17 -13.33 -26.59
C ALA A 359 -4.43 -12.09 -27.46
N SER A 360 -3.38 -11.33 -27.80
CA SER A 360 -3.50 -10.21 -28.72
C SER A 360 -3.89 -10.66 -30.13
N ARG A 361 -3.27 -11.72 -30.69
CA ARG A 361 -3.69 -12.26 -32.00
C ARG A 361 -5.16 -12.70 -32.01
N GLN A 362 -5.63 -13.29 -30.92
CA GLN A 362 -7.02 -13.72 -30.78
C GLN A 362 -7.97 -12.53 -30.65
N ALA A 363 -7.63 -11.55 -29.81
CA ALA A 363 -8.43 -10.35 -29.56
C ALA A 363 -8.54 -9.45 -30.79
N PHE A 364 -7.46 -9.37 -31.58
CA PHE A 364 -7.36 -8.50 -32.74
C PHE A 364 -7.44 -9.26 -34.07
N ASN A 365 -7.82 -10.53 -34.02
CA ASN A 365 -8.17 -11.37 -35.16
C ASN A 365 -7.22 -11.20 -36.35
N ARG A 366 -5.90 -11.32 -36.11
CA ARG A 366 -4.87 -11.19 -37.16
C ARG A 366 -5.13 -12.31 -38.19
N PRO A 367 -5.66 -12.03 -39.41
CA PRO A 367 -5.77 -13.07 -40.41
C PRO A 367 -4.34 -13.55 -40.69
N SER A 368 -4.13 -14.86 -40.62
CA SER A 368 -2.85 -15.47 -40.98
C SER A 368 -2.50 -14.96 -42.37
N GLN A 369 -1.43 -14.17 -42.48
CA GLN A 369 -0.98 -13.64 -43.77
C GLN A 369 -0.52 -14.80 -44.67
N ASP A 370 -1.44 -15.36 -45.44
CA ASP A 370 -1.15 -15.76 -46.82
C ASP A 370 -1.49 -14.54 -47.69
N PRO A 371 -0.56 -14.00 -48.48
CA PRO A 371 -0.77 -12.78 -49.24
C PRO A 371 -1.69 -13.05 -50.44
N GLU A 372 -3.00 -12.93 -50.25
CA GLU A 372 -3.93 -12.71 -51.36
C GLU A 372 -4.07 -11.19 -51.64
N PRO A 373 -3.90 -10.74 -52.89
CA PRO A 373 -4.08 -9.34 -53.25
C PRO A 373 -5.57 -8.97 -53.25
N GLY A 374 -6.03 -8.39 -52.14
CA GLY A 374 -7.36 -7.81 -52.00
C GLY A 374 -7.52 -6.47 -52.74
N PRO A 375 -8.75 -6.11 -53.16
CA PRO A 375 -9.02 -5.05 -54.13
C PRO A 375 -8.91 -3.64 -53.52
N GLN A 376 -8.31 -2.72 -54.28
CA GLN A 376 -8.18 -1.29 -53.96
C GLN A 376 -9.56 -0.62 -53.88
N GLY A 377 -10.11 -0.50 -52.66
CA GLY A 377 -11.30 0.30 -52.37
C GLY A 377 -10.94 1.77 -52.16
N GLN A 378 -11.29 2.61 -53.13
CA GLN A 378 -11.24 4.07 -53.04
C GLN A 378 -12.29 4.58 -52.06
N GLY A 379 -11.87 4.85 -50.83
CA GLY A 379 -12.69 5.50 -49.80
C GLY A 379 -11.80 6.23 -48.79
N GLY A 380 -10.91 7.09 -49.29
CA GLY A 380 -10.04 7.89 -48.42
C GLY A 380 -10.84 8.93 -47.64
N LEU A 381 -10.46 9.16 -46.38
CA LEU A 381 -10.98 10.26 -45.58
C LEU A 381 -10.66 11.61 -46.26
N GLU A 382 -11.61 12.53 -46.29
CA GLU A 382 -11.37 13.88 -46.83
C GLU A 382 -10.66 14.74 -45.77
N PRO A 383 -9.66 15.57 -46.14
CA PRO A 383 -9.05 16.55 -45.24
C PRO A 383 -10.14 17.44 -44.59
N GLY A 384 -10.09 17.57 -43.27
CA GLY A 384 -11.11 18.23 -42.44
C GLY A 384 -12.08 17.26 -41.76
N HIS A 385 -12.01 15.95 -42.03
CA HIS A 385 -12.76 14.95 -41.28
C HIS A 385 -12.35 15.00 -39.80
N VAL A 386 -13.33 15.09 -38.89
CA VAL A 386 -13.08 15.11 -37.44
C VAL A 386 -13.54 13.80 -36.84
N GLU A 387 -12.60 13.07 -36.25
CA GLU A 387 -12.85 11.81 -35.53
C GLU A 387 -12.20 11.91 -34.14
N ASP A 388 -12.97 11.64 -33.09
CA ASP A 388 -12.51 11.63 -31.69
C ASP A 388 -11.75 12.88 -31.22
N GLY A 389 -12.11 14.06 -31.76
CA GLY A 389 -11.48 15.34 -31.42
C GLY A 389 -10.20 15.65 -32.19
N TYR A 390 -9.85 14.83 -33.19
CA TYR A 390 -8.74 15.06 -34.10
C TYR A 390 -9.26 15.36 -35.50
N GLU A 391 -8.72 16.39 -36.14
CA GLU A 391 -8.99 16.79 -37.51
C GLU A 391 -7.93 16.19 -38.44
N TYR A 392 -8.38 15.41 -39.42
CA TYR A 392 -7.51 14.82 -40.44
C TYR A 392 -7.02 15.90 -41.41
N LEU A 393 -5.71 16.04 -41.56
CA LEU A 393 -5.06 17.04 -42.40
C LEU A 393 -4.88 16.59 -43.86
N GLY A 394 -5.19 15.32 -44.19
CA GLY A 394 -4.93 14.71 -45.48
C GLY A 394 -3.63 13.89 -45.52
N GLY A 395 -3.51 12.93 -46.43
CA GLY A 395 -2.34 12.06 -46.57
C GLY A 395 -2.66 10.58 -46.38
N ASP A 396 -1.85 9.88 -45.59
CA ASP A 396 -2.17 8.53 -45.11
C ASP A 396 -2.89 8.65 -43.76
N PRO A 397 -4.14 8.16 -43.61
CA PRO A 397 -4.83 8.12 -42.31
C PRO A 397 -4.07 7.36 -41.23
N GLY A 398 -3.18 6.43 -41.61
CA GLY A 398 -2.34 5.67 -40.69
C GLY A 398 -1.11 6.42 -40.18
N ASP A 399 -0.85 7.65 -40.63
CA ASP A 399 0.24 8.48 -40.12
C ASP A 399 -0.29 9.49 -39.09
N PRO A 400 0.14 9.41 -37.80
CA PRO A 400 -0.32 10.32 -36.75
C PRO A 400 -0.05 11.79 -37.06
N SER A 401 1.00 12.09 -37.83
CA SER A 401 1.34 13.47 -38.19
C SER A 401 0.33 14.12 -39.15
N ASN A 402 -0.53 13.31 -39.79
CA ASN A 402 -1.65 13.75 -40.60
C ASN A 402 -2.92 14.01 -39.79
N TRP A 403 -2.87 13.96 -38.46
CA TRP A 403 -3.99 14.28 -37.57
C TRP A 403 -3.62 15.42 -36.64
N ARG A 404 -4.53 16.38 -36.44
CA ARG A 404 -4.34 17.51 -35.53
C ARG A 404 -5.45 17.53 -34.48
N GLN A 405 -5.09 17.55 -33.20
CA GLN A 405 -6.06 17.73 -32.14
C GLN A 405 -6.77 19.09 -32.32
N ARG A 406 -8.11 19.07 -32.30
CA ARG A 406 -8.95 20.22 -32.61
C ARG A 406 -9.17 21.13 -31.42
#